data_AF-A0A6I7X9T4-F1
#
_entry.id   AF-A0A6I7X9T4-F1
#
_cell.length_a   1.000
_cell.length_b   1.000
_cell.length_c   1.000
_cell.angle_alpha   90.00
_cell.angle_beta   90.00
_cell.angle_gamma   90.00
#
_symmetry.space_group_name_H-M   'P 1'
#
loop_
_entity.id
_entity.type
_entity.pdbx_description
1 polymer ?
#
loop_
_entity_poly.entity_id
_entity_poly.type
_entity_poly.pdbx_seq_one_letter_code
_entity_poly.pdbx_strand_id
1 'polypeptide(L)'
;RYLRKRNIKAVIPEKKDQAANRKKKGSRGGRSISHDADLYKERNTVERLINKLKAWRGVATRYDKSPESYLAGLHLRASMIWIDDLLKTTA
;
A
#
# COMPACT_ATOMS: atom_id res chain seq x y z
N ARG A 1 12.58 3.17 15.28
CA ARG A 1 14.03 3.50 15.07
C ARG A 1 14.59 2.85 13.80
N TYR A 2 14.11 1.66 13.42
CA TYR A 2 14.55 0.91 12.23
C TYR A 2 14.62 1.71 10.92
N LEU A 3 13.50 2.31 10.47
CA LEU A 3 13.45 3.06 9.20
C LEU A 3 14.45 4.22 9.17
N ARG A 4 14.58 4.94 10.30
CA ARG A 4 15.53 6.05 10.46
C ARG A 4 16.98 5.59 10.38
N LYS A 5 17.32 4.43 10.97
CA LYS A 5 18.67 3.84 10.88
C LYS A 5 19.06 3.50 9.43
N ARG A 6 18.07 3.25 8.57
CA ARG A 6 18.25 2.90 7.15
C ARG A 6 18.03 4.07 6.19
N ASN A 7 17.89 5.31 6.69
CA ASN A 7 17.55 6.50 5.88
C ASN A 7 16.29 6.34 5.01
N ILE A 8 15.33 5.53 5.44
CA ILE A 8 14.05 5.34 4.75
C ILE A 8 13.09 6.44 5.23
N LYS A 9 12.63 7.30 4.30
CA LYS A 9 11.60 8.31 4.57
C LYS A 9 10.27 7.61 4.87
N ALA A 10 9.63 7.98 5.98
CA ALA A 10 8.30 7.50 6.29
C ALA A 10 7.28 8.22 5.39
N VAL A 11 6.49 7.47 4.63
CA VAL A 11 5.38 8.00 3.83
C VAL A 11 4.06 7.92 4.61
N ILE A 12 3.95 6.95 5.52
CA ILE A 12 2.74 6.75 6.34
C ILE A 12 2.73 7.76 7.50
N PRO A 13 1.63 8.48 7.74
CA PRO A 13 1.49 9.39 8.86
C PRO A 13 1.53 8.66 10.21
N GLU A 14 2.03 9.35 11.22
CA GLU A 14 1.89 8.91 12.61
C GLU A 14 0.39 8.89 12.99
N LYS A 15 -0.06 7.82 13.64
CA LYS A 15 -1.44 7.76 14.16
C LYS A 15 -1.67 8.87 15.19
N LYS A 16 -2.86 9.47 15.19
CA LYS A 16 -3.20 10.59 16.09
C LYS A 16 -2.92 10.26 17.56
N ASP A 17 -3.29 9.06 18.02
CA ASP A 17 -3.06 8.64 19.41
C ASP A 17 -1.59 8.47 19.75
N GLN A 18 -0.78 8.00 18.79
CA GLN A 18 0.66 7.88 18.96
C GLN A 18 1.30 9.26 19.07
N ALA A 19 0.90 10.21 18.22
CA ALA A 19 1.36 11.59 18.29
C ALA A 19 0.94 12.26 19.63
N ALA A 20 -0.26 11.99 20.12
CA ALA A 20 -0.74 12.49 21.41
C ALA A 20 0.04 11.90 22.59
N ASN A 21 0.24 10.59 22.61
CA ASN A 21 1.03 9.89 23.64
C ASN A 21 2.50 10.33 23.63
N ARG A 22 3.05 10.60 22.44
CA ARG A 22 4.38 11.20 22.27
C ARG A 22 4.46 12.57 22.92
N LYS A 23 3.50 13.45 22.64
CA LYS A 23 3.41 14.79 23.25
C LYS A 23 3.29 14.71 24.77
N LYS A 24 2.46 13.80 25.29
CA LYS A 24 2.29 13.57 26.75
C LYS A 24 3.61 13.18 27.45
N LYS A 25 4.53 12.50 26.75
CA LYS A 25 5.84 12.11 27.29
C LYS A 25 6.89 13.25 27.31
N GLY A 26 6.57 14.44 26.80
CA GLY A 26 7.49 15.58 26.79
C GLY A 26 8.83 15.26 26.12
N SER A 27 9.94 15.59 26.78
CA SER A 27 11.31 15.33 26.30
C SER A 27 11.61 13.84 26.07
N ARG A 28 10.96 12.94 26.82
CA ARG A 28 11.06 11.48 26.65
C ARG A 28 10.27 10.94 25.46
N GLY A 29 9.38 11.74 24.88
CA GLY A 29 8.57 11.37 23.72
C GLY A 29 9.35 11.28 22.41
N GLY A 30 10.48 11.99 22.30
CA GLY A 30 11.27 12.01 21.08
C GLY A 30 10.63 12.80 19.93
N ARG A 31 11.34 12.80 18.79
CA ARG A 31 11.01 13.59 17.59
C ARG A 31 9.79 13.02 16.86
N SER A 32 8.92 13.90 16.36
CA SER A 32 7.80 13.54 15.48
C SER A 32 8.26 12.90 14.17
N ILE A 33 7.42 12.05 13.60
CA ILE A 33 7.65 11.49 12.27
C ILE A 33 7.10 12.50 11.25
N SER A 34 7.99 13.09 10.45
CA SER A 34 7.58 13.80 9.24
C SER A 34 7.16 12.78 8.19
N HIS A 35 5.99 12.96 7.59
CA HIS A 35 5.54 12.16 6.45
C HIS A 35 5.28 13.07 5.26
N ASP A 36 5.36 12.48 4.07
CA ASP A 36 5.07 13.16 2.82
C ASP A 36 3.60 12.97 2.46
N ALA A 37 2.81 14.03 2.59
CA ALA A 37 1.36 13.95 2.42
C ALA A 37 0.97 13.67 0.96
N ASP A 38 1.74 14.16 0.00
CA ASP A 38 1.43 13.97 -1.43
C ASP A 38 1.77 12.55 -1.86
N LEU A 39 2.94 12.02 -1.47
CA LEU A 39 3.24 10.60 -1.66
C LEU A 39 2.27 9.69 -0.91
N TYR A 40 1.75 10.12 0.25
CA TYR A 40 0.75 9.34 0.97
C TYR A 40 -0.58 9.25 0.22
N LYS A 41 -0.97 10.28 -0.56
CA LYS A 41 -2.19 10.24 -1.38
C LYS A 41 -2.08 9.20 -2.50
N GLU A 42 -0.91 9.04 -3.11
CA GLU A 42 -0.67 8.08 -4.19
C GLU A 42 -0.93 6.62 -3.76
N ARG A 43 -0.83 6.32 -2.45
CA ARG A 43 -1.18 5.01 -1.87
C ARG A 43 -2.59 4.57 -2.27
N ASN A 44 -3.56 5.48 -2.35
CA ASN A 44 -4.94 5.13 -2.72
C ASN A 44 -5.03 4.49 -4.12
N THR A 45 -4.19 4.91 -5.06
CA THR A 45 -4.11 4.31 -6.40
C THR A 45 -3.66 2.85 -6.31
N VAL A 46 -2.61 2.58 -5.55
CA VAL A 46 -2.09 1.23 -5.32
C VAL A 46 -3.12 0.35 -4.60
N GLU A 47 -3.79 0.89 -3.58
CA GLU A 47 -4.82 0.15 -2.83
C GLU A 47 -6.03 -0.20 -3.70
N ARG A 48 -6.48 0.73 -4.55
CA ARG A 48 -7.55 0.47 -5.52
C ARG A 48 -7.16 -0.63 -6.50
N LEU A 49 -5.92 -0.64 -7.00
CA LEU A 49 -5.41 -1.72 -7.85
C LEU A 49 -5.42 -3.06 -7.10
N ILE A 50 -4.89 -3.12 -5.88
CA ILE A 50 -4.89 -4.34 -5.07
C ILE A 50 -6.32 -4.84 -4.82
N ASN A 51 -7.26 -3.94 -4.56
CA ASN A 51 -8.67 -4.30 -4.39
C ASN A 51 -9.27 -4.85 -5.69
N LYS A 52 -8.96 -4.26 -6.85
CA LYS A 52 -9.39 -4.79 -8.17
C LYS A 52 -8.80 -6.17 -8.46
N LEU A 53 -7.55 -6.42 -8.07
CA LEU A 53 -6.91 -7.73 -8.16
C LEU A 53 -7.64 -8.74 -7.27
N LYS A 54 -7.91 -8.36 -6.03
CA LYS A 54 -8.62 -9.18 -5.03
C LYS A 54 -10.12 -9.37 -5.30
N ALA A 55 -10.70 -8.65 -6.24
CA ALA A 55 -12.05 -8.95 -6.72
C ALA A 55 -12.14 -10.38 -7.28
N TRP A 56 -11.02 -10.92 -7.77
CA TRP A 56 -10.94 -12.32 -8.16
C TRP A 56 -10.60 -13.21 -6.95
N ARG A 57 -11.56 -14.07 -6.56
CA ARG A 57 -11.48 -14.85 -5.32
C ARG A 57 -10.22 -15.72 -5.24
N GLY A 58 -9.80 -16.36 -6.33
CA GLY A 58 -8.60 -17.20 -6.36
C GLY A 58 -7.33 -16.44 -5.94
N VAL A 59 -7.18 -15.20 -6.40
CA VAL A 59 -6.07 -14.30 -6.01
C VAL A 59 -6.20 -13.83 -4.56
N ALA A 60 -7.42 -13.50 -4.12
CA ALA A 60 -7.66 -12.99 -2.78
C ALA A 60 -7.37 -14.02 -1.68
N THR A 61 -7.78 -15.27 -1.91
CA THR A 61 -7.63 -16.37 -0.94
C THR A 61 -6.35 -17.17 -1.12
N ARG A 62 -5.65 -17.00 -2.25
CA ARG A 62 -4.46 -17.79 -2.63
C ARG A 62 -4.77 -19.29 -2.66
N TYR A 63 -5.75 -19.68 -3.47
CA TYR A 63 -6.10 -21.09 -3.65
C TYR A 63 -5.10 -21.87 -4.51
N ASP A 64 -4.23 -21.18 -5.24
CA ASP A 64 -3.18 -21.81 -6.04
C ASP A 64 -2.20 -22.60 -5.16
N LYS A 65 -1.92 -23.85 -5.58
CA LYS A 65 -1.06 -24.77 -4.83
C LYS A 65 0.43 -24.44 -4.94
N SER A 66 0.84 -23.79 -6.04
CA SER A 66 2.23 -23.42 -6.28
C SER A 66 2.39 -21.90 -6.43
N PRO A 67 3.58 -21.35 -6.08
CA PRO A 67 3.88 -19.93 -6.30
C PRO A 67 3.76 -19.50 -7.76
N GLU A 68 4.12 -20.38 -8.69
CA GLU A 68 4.09 -20.12 -10.13
C GLU A 68 2.65 -19.96 -10.63
N SER A 69 1.75 -20.86 -10.23
CA SER A 69 0.32 -20.76 -10.55
C SER A 69 -0.29 -19.48 -9.97
N TYR A 70 0.06 -19.12 -8.73
CA TYR A 70 -0.39 -17.87 -8.13
C TYR A 70 0.10 -16.63 -8.90
N LEU A 71 1.38 -16.61 -9.30
CA LEU A 71 1.96 -15.53 -10.09
C LEU A 71 1.32 -15.43 -11.47
N ALA A 72 1.05 -16.56 -12.13
CA ALA A 72 0.33 -16.58 -13.40
C ALA A 72 -1.07 -15.98 -13.27
N GLY A 73 -1.81 -16.33 -12.20
CA GLY A 73 -3.12 -15.74 -11.90
C GLY A 73 -3.05 -14.23 -11.65
N LEU A 74 -2.03 -13.76 -10.91
CA LEU A 74 -1.80 -12.34 -10.70
C LEU A 74 -1.54 -11.59 -12.02
N HIS A 75 -0.66 -12.12 -12.87
CA HIS A 75 -0.36 -11.52 -14.17
C HIS A 75 -1.59 -11.47 -15.06
N LEU A 76 -2.33 -12.59 -15.17
CA LEU A 76 -3.55 -12.66 -15.96
C LEU A 76 -4.57 -11.59 -15.52
N ARG A 77 -4.82 -11.49 -14.21
CA ARG A 77 -5.76 -10.50 -13.68
C ARG A 77 -5.29 -9.06 -13.87
N ALA A 78 -3.98 -8.81 -13.73
CA ALA A 78 -3.40 -7.50 -13.98
C ALA A 78 -3.55 -7.11 -15.47
N SER A 79 -3.28 -8.03 -16.40
CA SER A 79 -3.46 -7.81 -17.85
C SER A 79 -4.92 -7.48 -18.20
N MET A 80 -5.90 -8.19 -17.61
CA MET A 80 -7.32 -7.87 -17.82
C MET A 80 -7.67 -6.44 -17.35
N ILE A 81 -7.22 -6.06 -16.14
CA ILE A 81 -7.45 -4.70 -15.62
C ILE A 81 -6.82 -3.65 -16.54
N TRP A 82 -5.62 -3.92 -17.06
CA TRP A 82 -4.94 -3.02 -18.00
C TRP A 82 -5.75 -2.86 -19.29
N ILE A 83 -6.15 -3.96 -19.92
CA ILE A 83 -6.91 -3.92 -21.18
C ILE A 83 -8.22 -3.15 -20.99
N ASP A 84 -8.95 -3.40 -19.91
CA ASP A 84 -10.19 -2.68 -19.59
C ASP A 84 -9.97 -1.16 -19.45
N ASP A 85 -8.83 -0.74 -18.90
CA ASP A 85 -8.48 0.68 -18.71
C ASP A 85 -8.13 1.36 -20.04
N LEU A 86 -7.38 0.68 -20.90
CA LEU A 86 -7.06 1.15 -22.26
C LEU A 86 -8.33 1.34 -23.10
N LEU A 87 -9.25 0.36 -23.05
CA LEU A 87 -10.49 0.43 -23.82
C LEU A 87 -11.39 1.57 -23.34
N LYS A 88 -11.46 1.82 -22.02
CA LYS A 88 -12.20 2.96 -21.47
C LYS A 88 -11.62 4.33 -21.82
N THR A 89 -10.32 4.40 -22.08
CA THR A 89 -9.65 5.64 -22.47
C THR A 89 -9.90 5.98 -23.95
N THR A 90 -10.26 4.98 -24.75
CA THR A 90 -10.47 5.11 -26.20
C THR A 90 -11.93 5.44 -26.56
N ALA A 91 -12.85 5.28 -25.62
CA ALA A 91 -14.29 5.57 -25.76
C ALA A 91 -14.63 6.93 -25.11
#